data_AF-A0AAE3ZBN6-F1
#
_entry.id   AF-A0AAE3ZBN6-F1
#
_cell.length_a   1.000
_cell.length_b   1.000
_cell.length_c   1.000
_cell.angle_alpha   90.00
_cell.angle_beta   90.00
_cell.angle_gamma   90.00
#
_symmetry.space_group_name_H-M   'P 1'
#
loop_
_entity.id
_entity.type
_entity.pdbx_description
1 polymer ?
#
loop_
_entity_poly.entity_id
_entity_poly.type
_entity_poly.pdbx_seq_one_letter_code
_entity_poly.pdbx_strand_id
1 'polypeptide(L)'
;MPSRQQVRELLDQGLDYRSIGERLGIPAGQAHLIATGVPADGGDTLPTGDRQRSGAQPAGQALANPPAENPTSKERVRRWIRSRVRADPQLREATARREEKSERFREPDEGGATVVLTREHNRIAAMIKELKTLPGHSTGGSAEQIAQRGELVGSITAMLNRHETIENEHFWPAVRRALPDGDRWADGAAQRQQQEQETLSALGEHAADSEEFDQLVGRLISQSHQHAAYQDHLFLELRRVMSAEELESLGEVLRQVTNQDSSR
;
A
#
# COMPACT_ATOMS: atom_id res chain seq x y z
N MET A 1 -19.13 28.56 35.46
CA MET A 1 -19.55 27.44 34.60
C MET A 1 -20.37 28.02 33.45
N PRO A 2 -19.97 27.81 32.19
CA PRO A 2 -20.75 28.27 31.04
C PRO A 2 -22.13 27.64 31.00
N SER A 3 -23.15 28.40 30.60
CA SER A 3 -24.54 27.94 30.52
C SER A 3 -24.85 27.31 29.16
N ARG A 4 -25.90 26.47 29.13
CA ARG A 4 -26.42 25.86 27.89
C ARG A 4 -26.83 26.89 26.83
N GLN A 5 -27.35 28.03 27.26
CA GLN A 5 -27.71 29.12 26.36
C GLN A 5 -26.47 29.73 25.69
N GLN A 6 -25.42 30.01 26.46
CA GLN A 6 -24.17 30.57 25.93
C GLN A 6 -23.50 29.66 24.90
N VAL A 7 -23.53 28.34 25.12
CA VAL A 7 -22.98 27.38 24.15
C VAL A 7 -23.82 27.33 22.87
N ARG A 8 -25.16 27.38 22.97
CA ARG A 8 -26.06 27.38 21.80
C ARG A 8 -25.93 28.65 20.96
N GLU A 9 -25.82 29.82 21.59
CA GLU A 9 -25.61 31.09 20.87
C GLU A 9 -24.32 31.08 20.03
N LEU A 10 -23.27 30.40 20.51
CA LEU A 10 -22.03 30.25 19.76
C LEU A 10 -22.13 29.19 18.65
N LEU A 11 -22.91 28.13 18.85
CA LEU A 11 -23.24 27.18 17.78
C LEU A 11 -24.06 27.84 16.66
N ASP A 12 -25.02 28.70 17.03
CA ASP A 12 -25.84 29.45 16.06
C ASP A 12 -25.01 30.48 15.27
N GLN A 13 -23.87 30.91 15.83
CA GLN A 13 -22.85 31.71 15.13
C GLN A 13 -21.95 30.87 14.19
N GLY A 14 -22.17 29.56 14.12
CA GLY A 14 -21.44 28.62 13.25
C GLY A 14 -20.12 28.11 13.84
N LEU A 15 -19.84 28.32 15.12
CA LEU A 15 -18.62 27.79 15.74
C LEU A 15 -18.77 26.30 16.05
N ASP A 16 -17.69 25.54 15.90
CA ASP A 16 -17.63 24.15 16.33
C ASP A 16 -17.37 24.01 17.84
N TYR A 17 -17.60 22.82 18.39
CA TYR A 17 -17.43 22.56 19.83
C TYR A 17 -15.99 22.75 20.33
N ARG A 18 -14.98 22.65 19.45
CA ARG A 18 -13.57 22.88 19.80
C ARG A 18 -13.29 24.36 20.00
N SER A 19 -13.71 25.17 19.03
CA SER A 19 -13.61 26.63 19.05
C SER A 19 -14.42 27.23 20.20
N ILE A 20 -15.59 26.66 20.50
CA ILE A 20 -16.40 27.04 21.67
C ILE A 20 -15.67 26.70 22.97
N GLY A 21 -15.06 25.52 23.06
CA GLY A 21 -14.26 25.11 24.23
C GLY A 21 -13.10 26.08 24.50
N GLU A 22 -12.34 26.41 23.47
CA GLU A 22 -11.23 27.38 23.55
C GLU A 22 -11.72 28.76 24.01
N ARG A 23 -12.83 29.26 23.44
CA ARG A 23 -13.39 30.57 23.76
C ARG A 23 -13.96 30.67 25.17
N LEU A 24 -14.52 29.58 25.69
CA LEU A 24 -15.14 29.51 27.02
C LEU A 24 -14.21 28.95 28.10
N GLY A 25 -12.98 28.56 27.74
CA GLY A 25 -12.00 27.97 28.65
C GLY A 25 -12.41 26.61 29.21
N ILE A 26 -13.13 25.80 28.43
CA ILE A 26 -13.58 24.45 28.80
C ILE A 26 -13.20 23.42 27.73
N PRO A 27 -13.05 22.13 28.06
CA PRO A 27 -12.83 21.08 27.06
C PRO A 27 -13.98 21.01 26.02
N ALA A 28 -13.64 20.68 24.78
CA ALA A 28 -14.62 20.55 23.69
C ALA A 28 -15.73 19.52 24.00
N GLY A 29 -15.37 18.38 24.61
CA GLY A 29 -16.33 17.40 25.10
C GLY A 29 -17.26 17.94 26.20
N GLN A 30 -16.78 18.88 27.03
CA GLN A 30 -17.61 19.55 28.04
C GLN A 30 -18.57 20.56 27.39
N ALA A 31 -18.12 21.29 26.36
CA ALA A 31 -19.01 22.16 25.57
C ALA A 31 -20.12 21.34 24.88
N HIS A 32 -19.78 20.18 24.33
CA HIS A 32 -20.75 19.24 23.76
C HIS A 32 -21.77 18.77 24.80
N LEU A 33 -21.32 18.31 25.97
CA LEU A 33 -22.17 17.88 27.08
C LEU A 33 -23.13 18.99 27.53
N ILE A 34 -22.65 20.23 27.65
CA ILE A 34 -23.48 21.38 28.05
C ILE A 34 -24.57 21.67 27.00
N ALA A 35 -24.28 21.52 25.71
CA ALA A 35 -25.22 21.79 24.62
C ALA A 35 -26.29 20.70 24.47
N THR A 36 -25.86 19.43 24.47
CA THR A 36 -26.69 18.27 24.13
C THR A 36 -27.30 17.60 25.36
N GLY A 37 -26.63 17.72 26.52
CA GLY A 37 -26.95 16.95 27.72
C GLY A 37 -26.40 15.52 27.69
N VAL A 38 -25.58 15.18 26.68
CA VAL A 38 -25.04 13.83 26.46
C VAL A 38 -23.51 13.88 26.46
N PRO A 39 -22.81 12.97 27.16
CA PRO A 39 -21.36 12.87 27.10
C PRO A 39 -20.84 12.62 25.69
N ALA A 40 -19.75 13.29 25.32
CA ALA A 40 -19.14 13.16 24.00
C ALA A 40 -18.35 11.85 23.80
N ASP A 41 -18.08 11.10 24.87
CA ASP A 41 -17.32 9.84 24.85
C ASP A 41 -18.14 8.62 24.39
N GLY A 42 -19.46 8.78 24.24
CA GLY A 42 -20.38 7.72 23.85
C GLY A 42 -20.72 6.74 24.99
N GLY A 43 -20.42 7.08 26.25
CA GLY A 43 -20.59 6.20 27.40
C GLY A 43 -22.04 5.90 27.79
N ASP A 44 -22.99 6.78 27.47
CA ASP A 44 -24.41 6.59 27.81
C ASP A 44 -25.25 6.20 26.58
N THR A 45 -25.75 4.96 26.60
CA THR A 45 -26.63 4.41 25.56
C THR A 45 -28.05 4.97 25.68
N LEU A 46 -28.27 6.19 25.21
CA LEU A 46 -29.64 6.64 24.93
C LEU A 46 -30.25 5.79 23.79
N PRO A 47 -31.49 5.30 23.92
CA PRO A 47 -32.21 4.65 22.82
C PRO A 47 -32.27 5.57 21.60
N THR A 48 -32.19 4.98 20.40
CA THR A 48 -32.01 5.67 19.12
C THR A 48 -33.02 6.80 18.85
N GLY A 49 -34.23 6.70 19.43
CA GLY A 49 -35.30 7.70 19.30
C GLY A 49 -35.04 9.04 20.01
N ASP A 50 -34.26 9.07 21.09
CA ASP A 50 -33.99 10.30 21.86
C ASP A 50 -32.76 11.08 21.39
N ARG A 51 -31.88 10.43 20.61
CA ARG A 51 -30.70 11.09 19.99
C ARG A 51 -31.10 12.17 18.98
N GLN A 52 -32.18 11.93 18.23
CA GLN A 52 -32.63 12.83 17.17
C GLN A 52 -33.31 14.10 17.68
N ARG A 53 -33.90 14.08 18.89
CA ARG A 53 -34.43 15.27 19.57
C ARG A 53 -33.35 16.14 20.21
N SER A 54 -32.17 15.57 20.47
CA SER A 54 -31.09 16.22 21.23
C SER A 54 -30.01 16.85 20.36
N GLY A 55 -30.02 16.61 19.04
CA GLY A 55 -29.00 17.12 18.10
C GLY A 55 -27.63 16.46 18.24
N ALA A 56 -27.54 15.31 18.93
CA ALA A 56 -26.28 14.62 19.18
C ALA A 56 -25.81 13.87 17.91
N GLN A 57 -24.64 14.22 17.38
CA GLN A 57 -24.02 13.53 16.25
C GLN A 57 -23.22 12.30 16.70
N PRO A 58 -23.15 11.24 15.88
CA PRO A 58 -22.39 10.02 16.20
C PRO A 58 -20.86 10.22 16.29
N ALA A 59 -20.34 11.38 15.84
CA ALA A 59 -18.91 11.70 15.79
C ALA A 59 -18.36 12.43 17.05
N GLY A 60 -19.06 12.40 18.19
CA GLY A 60 -18.65 13.10 19.42
C GLY A 60 -17.34 12.60 20.04
N GLN A 61 -16.93 11.36 19.75
CA GLN A 61 -15.75 10.74 20.37
C GLN A 61 -14.43 11.49 20.11
N ALA A 62 -14.31 12.17 18.96
CA ALA A 62 -13.15 13.00 18.62
C ALA A 62 -13.07 14.30 19.43
N LEU A 63 -14.13 14.69 20.14
CA LEU A 63 -14.17 15.83 21.07
C LEU A 63 -13.74 15.43 22.49
N ALA A 64 -13.80 14.13 22.82
CA ALA A 64 -13.38 13.58 24.10
C ALA A 64 -11.94 13.05 24.05
N ASN A 65 -11.52 12.49 22.91
CA ASN A 65 -10.18 11.93 22.73
C ASN A 65 -9.37 12.76 21.72
N PRO A 66 -8.20 13.30 22.08
CA PRO A 66 -7.29 13.88 21.10
C PRO A 66 -6.87 12.79 20.07
N PRO A 67 -6.53 13.18 18.83
CA PRO A 67 -6.06 12.22 17.84
C PRO A 67 -4.86 11.45 18.39
N ALA A 68 -4.89 10.12 18.28
CA ALA A 68 -3.84 9.26 18.78
C ALA A 68 -2.56 9.51 17.97
N GLU A 69 -1.63 10.28 18.54
CA GLU A 69 -0.27 10.33 18.01
C GLU A 69 0.39 8.97 18.23
N ASN A 70 0.76 8.27 17.16
CA ASN A 70 1.55 7.06 17.29
C ASN A 70 2.97 7.42 17.76
N PRO A 71 3.37 7.10 19.00
CA PRO A 71 4.68 7.50 19.50
C PRO A 71 5.83 6.79 18.79
N THR A 72 5.58 5.67 18.09
CA THR A 72 6.62 4.88 17.41
C THR A 72 7.08 5.47 16.07
N SER A 73 6.42 6.51 15.55
CA SER A 73 6.88 7.25 14.37
C SER A 73 7.98 8.27 14.71
N LYS A 74 8.09 8.70 15.98
CA LYS A 74 9.08 9.72 16.39
C LYS A 74 10.50 9.13 16.32
N GLU A 75 11.42 9.81 15.65
CA GLU A 75 12.81 9.34 15.45
C GLU A 75 13.54 9.02 16.77
N ARG A 76 13.27 9.79 17.84
CA ARG A 76 13.80 9.48 19.17
C ARG A 76 13.34 8.12 19.70
N VAL A 77 12.10 7.73 19.39
CA VAL A 77 11.51 6.45 19.80
C VAL A 77 12.05 5.34 18.90
N ARG A 78 12.18 5.55 17.59
CA ARG A 78 12.88 4.61 16.68
C ARG A 78 14.31 4.35 17.14
N ARG A 79 15.05 5.39 17.55
CA ARG A 79 16.42 5.26 18.10
C ARG A 79 16.44 4.50 19.42
N TRP A 80 15.51 4.79 20.32
CA TRP A 80 15.37 4.07 21.59
C TRP A 80 15.01 2.59 21.38
N ILE A 81 14.10 2.28 20.45
CA ILE A 81 13.76 0.91 20.05
C ILE A 81 14.99 0.21 19.47
N ARG A 82 15.71 0.83 18.52
CA ARG A 82 16.94 0.26 17.94
C ARG A 82 18.00 -0.03 19.01
N SER A 83 18.18 0.88 19.97
CA SER A 83 19.09 0.67 21.11
C SER A 83 18.65 -0.51 21.98
N ARG A 84 17.34 -0.60 22.27
CA ARG A 84 16.78 -1.67 23.10
C ARG A 84 16.84 -3.04 22.42
N VAL A 85 16.55 -3.12 21.13
CA VAL A 85 16.70 -4.34 20.32
C VAL A 85 18.15 -4.80 20.29
N ARG A 86 19.13 -3.88 20.24
CA ARG A 86 20.57 -4.23 20.32
C ARG A 86 20.98 -4.74 21.70
N ALA A 87 20.43 -4.15 22.77
CA ALA A 87 20.78 -4.50 24.14
C ALA A 87 20.09 -5.78 24.66
N ASP A 88 18.92 -6.14 24.11
CA ASP A 88 18.11 -7.25 24.59
C ASP A 88 18.49 -8.59 23.89
N PRO A 89 19.05 -9.57 24.63
CA PRO A 89 19.44 -10.86 24.06
C PRO A 89 18.26 -11.67 23.51
N GLN A 90 17.09 -11.60 24.13
CA GLN A 90 15.92 -12.38 23.71
C GLN A 90 15.36 -11.86 22.39
N LEU A 91 15.34 -10.53 22.19
CA LEU A 91 14.90 -9.93 20.92
C LEU A 91 15.90 -10.19 19.79
N ARG A 92 17.21 -10.22 20.08
CA ARG A 92 18.22 -10.62 19.09
C ARG A 92 18.08 -12.07 18.68
N GLU A 93 17.88 -12.98 19.64
CA GLU A 93 17.61 -14.39 19.34
C GLU A 93 16.31 -14.58 18.55
N ALA A 94 15.25 -13.85 18.90
CA ALA A 94 13.99 -13.91 18.16
C ALA A 94 14.13 -13.39 16.72
N THR A 95 14.92 -12.33 16.51
CA THR A 95 15.21 -11.78 15.18
C THR A 95 16.05 -12.74 14.37
N ALA A 96 17.13 -13.28 14.94
CA ALA A 96 17.98 -14.28 14.31
C ALA A 96 17.19 -15.56 13.95
N ARG A 97 16.32 -16.07 14.84
CA ARG A 97 15.44 -17.21 14.54
C ARG A 97 14.45 -16.90 13.41
N ARG A 98 14.03 -15.64 13.26
CA ARG A 98 13.11 -15.21 12.20
C ARG A 98 13.84 -15.06 10.86
N GLU A 99 15.06 -14.54 10.87
CA GLU A 99 15.96 -14.51 9.71
C GLU A 99 16.35 -15.93 9.28
N GLU A 100 16.72 -16.80 10.22
CA GLU A 100 17.05 -18.21 9.98
C GLU A 100 15.82 -19.04 9.55
N LYS A 101 14.61 -18.63 9.94
CA LYS A 101 13.35 -19.17 9.40
C LYS A 101 13.05 -18.61 8.01
N SER A 102 13.35 -17.33 7.75
CA SER A 102 13.24 -16.72 6.43
C SER A 102 14.23 -17.33 5.43
N GLU A 103 15.43 -17.69 5.86
CA GLU A 103 16.42 -18.43 5.07
C GLU A 103 15.99 -19.87 4.82
N ARG A 104 15.41 -20.56 5.82
CA ARG A 104 14.79 -21.89 5.64
C ARG A 104 13.57 -21.91 4.71
N PHE A 105 12.90 -20.78 4.55
CA PHE A 105 11.79 -20.58 3.62
C PHE A 105 12.19 -19.82 2.35
N ARG A 106 13.49 -19.64 2.10
CA ARG A 106 13.97 -19.24 0.79
C ARG A 106 13.61 -20.38 -0.16
N GLU A 107 12.53 -20.21 -0.91
CA GLU A 107 12.14 -21.21 -1.92
C GLU A 107 13.37 -21.50 -2.79
N PRO A 108 13.63 -22.77 -3.12
CA PRO A 108 14.70 -23.12 -4.04
C PRO A 108 14.61 -22.24 -5.30
N ASP A 109 15.76 -21.81 -5.80
CA ASP A 109 15.86 -21.13 -7.09
C ASP A 109 15.72 -22.18 -8.22
N GLU A 110 14.63 -22.93 -8.16
CA GLU A 110 14.28 -24.07 -9.01
C GLU A 110 12.87 -23.85 -9.56
N GLY A 111 12.60 -24.38 -10.76
CA GLY A 111 11.27 -24.43 -11.35
C GLY A 111 11.19 -23.73 -12.71
N GLY A 112 10.42 -24.29 -13.63
CA GLY A 112 10.33 -23.77 -14.99
C GLY A 112 9.82 -22.33 -15.09
N ALA A 113 9.96 -21.75 -16.29
CA ALA A 113 9.74 -20.32 -16.56
C ALA A 113 8.47 -19.73 -15.93
N THR A 114 7.35 -20.46 -15.99
CA THR A 114 6.08 -19.99 -15.37
C THR A 114 6.18 -19.80 -13.86
N VAL A 115 6.96 -20.61 -13.14
CA VAL A 115 7.18 -20.49 -11.69
C VAL A 115 8.04 -19.27 -11.38
N VAL A 116 9.10 -19.06 -12.16
CA VAL A 116 10.00 -17.90 -12.01
C VAL A 116 9.21 -16.60 -12.16
N LEU A 117 8.47 -16.44 -13.25
CA LEU A 117 7.68 -15.22 -13.50
C LEU A 117 6.55 -15.04 -12.48
N THR A 118 5.87 -16.13 -12.08
CA THR A 118 4.86 -16.07 -11.00
C THR A 118 5.47 -15.54 -9.69
N ARG A 119 6.70 -15.93 -9.37
CA ARG A 119 7.40 -15.44 -8.18
C ARG A 119 7.70 -13.95 -8.29
N GLU A 120 8.06 -13.46 -9.47
CA GLU A 120 8.26 -12.02 -9.70
C GLU A 120 6.95 -11.24 -9.60
N HIS A 121 5.87 -11.72 -10.22
CA HIS A 121 4.53 -11.13 -10.06
C HIS A 121 4.13 -11.03 -8.59
N ASN A 122 4.36 -12.08 -7.79
CA ASN A 122 4.05 -12.09 -6.37
C ASN A 122 4.85 -11.07 -5.56
N ARG A 123 6.12 -10.82 -5.92
CA ARG A 123 6.94 -9.79 -5.28
C ARG A 123 6.41 -8.39 -5.60
N ILE A 124 6.09 -8.11 -6.86
CA ILE A 124 5.49 -6.83 -7.28
C ILE A 124 4.14 -6.63 -6.59
N ALA A 125 3.29 -7.67 -6.54
CA ALA A 125 2.00 -7.64 -5.87
C ALA A 125 2.13 -7.36 -4.36
N ALA A 126 3.19 -7.84 -3.71
CA ALA A 126 3.48 -7.53 -2.31
C ALA A 126 3.84 -6.05 -2.11
N MET A 127 4.66 -5.47 -3.00
CA MET A 127 4.99 -4.04 -2.97
C MET A 127 3.76 -3.17 -3.24
N ILE A 128 2.91 -3.55 -4.20
CA ILE A 128 1.62 -2.89 -4.46
C ILE A 128 0.71 -2.98 -3.22
N LYS A 129 0.69 -4.12 -2.54
CA LYS A 129 -0.09 -4.28 -1.31
C LYS A 129 0.42 -3.33 -0.22
N GLU A 130 1.73 -3.18 -0.06
CA GLU A 130 2.33 -2.20 0.86
C GLU A 130 1.94 -0.77 0.46
N LEU A 131 2.03 -0.43 -0.83
CA LEU A 131 1.66 0.87 -1.37
C LEU A 131 0.22 1.26 -1.03
N LYS A 132 -0.70 0.29 -1.11
CA LYS A 132 -2.11 0.49 -0.77
C LYS A 132 -2.36 0.73 0.72
N THR A 133 -1.41 0.42 1.60
CA THR A 133 -1.53 0.73 3.04
C THR A 133 -1.12 2.17 3.38
N LEU A 134 -0.44 2.85 2.46
CA LEU A 134 0.02 4.23 2.64
C LEU A 134 -1.04 5.20 2.09
N PRO A 135 -1.62 6.07 2.93
CA PRO A 135 -2.51 7.13 2.45
C PRO A 135 -1.78 8.05 1.47
N GLY A 136 -2.39 8.31 0.31
CA GLY A 136 -1.94 9.30 -0.66
C GLY A 136 -2.51 10.70 -0.36
N HIS A 137 -2.22 11.63 -1.26
CA HIS A 137 -2.70 13.02 -1.23
C HIS A 137 -4.22 13.09 -1.02
N SER A 138 -5.00 12.42 -1.88
CA SER A 138 -6.47 12.46 -1.87
C SER A 138 -7.09 11.84 -0.62
N THR A 139 -6.30 11.09 0.16
CA THR A 139 -6.73 10.44 1.41
C THR A 139 -6.15 11.10 2.66
N GLY A 140 -5.51 12.26 2.53
CA GLY A 140 -4.95 13.01 3.66
C GLY A 140 -3.67 12.40 4.23
N GLY A 141 -2.81 11.82 3.39
CA GLY A 141 -1.50 11.33 3.80
C GLY A 141 -0.62 12.45 4.38
N SER A 142 0.12 12.12 5.43
CA SER A 142 1.17 13.01 5.95
C SER A 142 2.35 13.10 4.97
N ALA A 143 3.16 14.16 5.09
CA ALA A 143 4.34 14.34 4.25
C ALA A 143 5.32 13.15 4.31
N GLU A 144 5.50 12.50 5.48
CA GLU A 144 6.34 11.29 5.61
C GLU A 144 5.73 10.12 4.81
N GLN A 145 4.41 9.93 4.88
CA GLN A 145 3.72 8.87 4.15
C GLN A 145 3.76 9.10 2.65
N ILE A 146 3.57 10.34 2.20
CA ILE A 146 3.63 10.72 0.79
C ILE A 146 5.04 10.48 0.24
N ALA A 147 6.09 10.86 0.98
CA ALA A 147 7.48 10.59 0.59
C ALA A 147 7.75 9.07 0.49
N GLN A 148 7.33 8.29 1.49
CA GLN A 148 7.45 6.83 1.47
C GLN A 148 6.70 6.22 0.28
N ARG A 149 5.54 6.77 -0.07
CA ARG A 149 4.73 6.35 -1.22
C ARG A 149 5.47 6.56 -2.54
N GLY A 150 6.12 7.71 -2.69
CA GLY A 150 6.97 8.02 -3.84
C GLY A 150 8.17 7.07 -3.97
N GLU A 151 8.89 6.80 -2.87
CA GLU A 151 10.01 5.85 -2.85
C GLU A 151 9.59 4.43 -3.23
N LEU A 152 8.44 3.98 -2.73
CA LEU A 152 7.91 2.66 -3.03
C LEU A 152 7.45 2.55 -4.49
N VAL A 153 6.82 3.59 -5.05
CA VAL A 153 6.51 3.65 -6.49
C VAL A 153 7.79 3.56 -7.32
N GLY A 154 8.84 4.32 -6.98
CA GLY A 154 10.13 4.23 -7.67
C GLY A 154 10.75 2.83 -7.61
N SER A 155 10.60 2.13 -6.49
CA SER A 155 11.06 0.74 -6.34
C SER A 155 10.25 -0.23 -7.19
N ILE A 156 8.92 -0.04 -7.26
CA ILE A 156 8.04 -0.83 -8.14
C ILE A 156 8.40 -0.60 -9.61
N THR A 157 8.62 0.66 -10.02
CA THR A 157 9.05 1.02 -11.38
C THR A 157 10.33 0.30 -11.78
N ALA A 158 11.36 0.33 -10.92
CA ALA A 158 12.62 -0.35 -11.20
C ALA A 158 12.45 -1.87 -11.35
N MET A 159 11.60 -2.48 -10.53
CA MET A 159 11.32 -3.91 -10.59
C MET A 159 10.54 -4.29 -11.86
N LEU A 160 9.51 -3.52 -12.23
CA LEU A 160 8.72 -3.72 -13.46
C LEU A 160 9.60 -3.64 -14.70
N ASN A 161 10.41 -2.57 -14.84
CA ASN A 161 11.28 -2.39 -16.01
C ASN A 161 12.24 -3.56 -16.23
N ARG A 162 12.79 -4.08 -15.12
CA ARG A 162 13.69 -5.23 -15.15
C ARG A 162 12.96 -6.51 -15.53
N HIS A 163 11.81 -6.76 -14.92
CA HIS A 163 10.95 -7.89 -15.23
C HIS A 163 10.57 -7.91 -16.72
N GLU A 164 10.08 -6.78 -17.26
CA GLU A 164 9.72 -6.67 -18.67
C GLU A 164 10.90 -6.85 -19.62
N THR A 165 12.10 -6.38 -19.25
CA THR A 165 13.32 -6.55 -20.04
C THR A 165 13.64 -8.04 -20.19
N ILE A 166 13.65 -8.78 -19.07
CA ILE A 166 13.89 -10.23 -19.05
C ILE A 166 12.86 -10.96 -19.93
N GLU A 167 11.60 -10.53 -19.87
CA GLU A 167 10.56 -11.12 -20.68
C GLU A 167 10.76 -10.86 -22.18
N ASN A 168 11.06 -9.63 -22.55
CA ASN A 168 11.26 -9.21 -23.94
C ASN A 168 12.47 -9.89 -24.58
N GLU A 169 13.55 -10.08 -23.83
CA GLU A 169 14.77 -10.70 -24.34
C GLU A 169 14.68 -12.23 -24.41
N HIS A 170 13.94 -12.86 -23.49
CA HIS A 170 13.99 -14.32 -23.32
C HIS A 170 12.63 -15.03 -23.37
N PHE A 171 11.62 -14.51 -22.67
CA PHE A 171 10.32 -15.18 -22.54
C PHE A 171 9.48 -15.06 -23.81
N TRP A 172 9.21 -13.83 -24.28
CA TRP A 172 8.37 -13.59 -25.46
C TRP A 172 8.91 -14.23 -26.75
N PRO A 173 10.23 -14.25 -27.02
CA PRO A 173 10.78 -15.02 -28.13
C PRO A 173 10.51 -16.53 -28.02
N ALA A 174 10.50 -17.10 -26.81
CA ALA A 174 10.15 -18.50 -26.60
C ALA A 174 8.66 -18.75 -26.84
N VAL A 175 7.78 -17.85 -26.37
CA VAL A 175 6.33 -17.91 -26.60
C VAL A 175 6.01 -17.91 -28.11
N ARG A 176 6.65 -17.02 -28.89
CA ARG A 176 6.48 -16.96 -30.35
C ARG A 176 6.85 -18.26 -31.05
N ARG A 177 7.88 -18.96 -30.57
CA ARG A 177 8.32 -20.25 -31.15
C ARG A 177 7.45 -21.42 -30.73
N ALA A 178 6.96 -21.42 -29.48
CA ALA A 178 6.29 -22.57 -28.89
C ALA A 178 4.80 -22.63 -29.26
N LEU A 179 4.09 -21.51 -29.32
CA LEU A 179 2.64 -21.48 -29.52
C LEU A 179 2.26 -21.16 -30.97
N PRO A 180 1.23 -21.82 -31.54
CA PRO A 180 0.70 -21.49 -32.86
C PRO A 180 0.28 -20.01 -33.01
N ASP A 181 -0.32 -19.45 -31.95
CA ASP A 181 -0.71 -18.04 -31.88
C ASP A 181 0.28 -17.19 -31.08
N GLY A 182 1.55 -17.63 -30.98
CA GLY A 182 2.56 -17.01 -30.13
C GLY A 182 2.83 -15.53 -30.45
N ASP A 183 2.77 -15.14 -31.73
CA ASP A 183 2.92 -13.75 -32.14
C ASP A 183 1.81 -12.85 -31.58
N ARG A 184 0.56 -13.31 -31.63
CA ARG A 184 -0.58 -12.58 -31.05
C ARG A 184 -0.42 -12.38 -29.55
N TRP A 185 0.13 -13.37 -28.84
CA TRP A 185 0.40 -13.26 -27.40
C TRP A 185 1.48 -12.23 -27.10
N ALA A 186 2.61 -12.31 -27.79
CA ALA A 186 3.73 -11.41 -27.58
C ALA A 186 3.42 -9.96 -28.00
N ASP A 187 2.71 -9.75 -29.11
CA ASP A 187 2.30 -8.41 -29.55
C ASP A 187 1.29 -7.78 -28.57
N GLY A 188 0.37 -8.59 -28.05
CA GLY A 188 -0.57 -8.14 -27.02
C GLY A 188 0.13 -7.74 -25.72
N ALA A 189 1.17 -8.49 -25.32
CA ALA A 189 2.01 -8.13 -24.18
C ALA A 189 2.74 -6.80 -24.42
N ALA A 190 3.39 -6.63 -25.57
CA ALA A 190 4.10 -5.40 -25.92
C ALA A 190 3.20 -4.16 -25.87
N GLN A 191 1.95 -4.26 -26.33
CA GLN A 191 0.99 -3.16 -26.24
C GLN A 191 0.65 -2.80 -24.78
N ARG A 192 0.50 -3.79 -23.90
CA ARG A 192 0.25 -3.56 -22.47
C ARG A 192 1.45 -2.94 -21.77
N GLN A 193 2.64 -3.46 -22.02
CA GLN A 193 3.90 -2.92 -21.48
C GLN A 193 4.11 -1.47 -21.91
N GLN A 194 3.80 -1.12 -23.17
CA GLN A 194 3.83 0.27 -23.63
C GLN A 194 2.90 1.19 -22.80
N GLN A 195 1.66 0.75 -22.53
CA GLN A 195 0.70 1.53 -21.73
C GLN A 195 1.12 1.66 -20.26
N GLU A 196 1.76 0.62 -19.70
CA GLU A 196 2.33 0.68 -18.35
C GLU A 196 3.50 1.67 -18.32
N GLN A 197 4.39 1.62 -19.31
CA GLN A 197 5.54 2.53 -19.38
C GLN A 197 5.13 4.00 -19.57
N GLU A 198 4.07 4.29 -20.33
CA GLU A 198 3.49 5.64 -20.39
C GLU A 198 3.01 6.12 -19.02
N THR A 199 2.42 5.22 -18.22
CA THR A 199 1.96 5.53 -16.86
C THR A 199 3.13 5.72 -15.89
N LEU A 200 4.17 4.89 -15.99
CA LEU A 200 5.41 5.01 -15.20
C LEU A 200 6.16 6.32 -15.50
N SER A 201 6.24 6.70 -16.77
CA SER A 201 6.82 7.98 -17.19
C SER A 201 6.05 9.16 -16.60
N ALA A 202 4.70 9.15 -16.71
CA ALA A 202 3.87 10.17 -16.11
C ALA A 202 4.03 10.25 -14.58
N LEU A 203 4.11 9.10 -13.89
CA LEU A 203 4.39 9.07 -12.44
C LEU A 203 5.70 9.77 -12.06
N GLY A 204 6.72 9.69 -12.92
CA GLY A 204 8.01 10.38 -12.73
C GLY A 204 7.94 11.90 -12.93
N GLU A 205 6.93 12.40 -13.65
CA GLU A 205 6.73 13.83 -13.93
C GLU A 205 5.87 14.53 -12.86
N HIS A 206 5.12 13.76 -12.06
CA HIS A 206 4.22 14.29 -11.02
C HIS A 206 4.80 14.17 -9.61
N ALA A 207 4.58 15.19 -8.78
CA ALA A 207 4.94 15.13 -7.37
C ALA A 207 4.07 14.10 -6.64
N ALA A 208 4.67 13.35 -5.70
CA ALA A 208 3.94 12.36 -4.91
C ALA A 208 2.78 12.96 -4.08
N ASP A 209 2.83 14.26 -3.79
CA ASP A 209 1.77 15.04 -3.12
C ASP A 209 0.80 15.70 -4.13
N SER A 210 0.30 14.92 -5.09
CA SER A 210 -0.67 15.44 -6.07
C SER A 210 -1.79 14.44 -6.31
N GLU A 211 -2.96 14.96 -6.70
CA GLU A 211 -4.10 14.14 -7.08
C GLU A 211 -3.79 13.32 -8.34
N GLU A 212 -3.07 13.89 -9.29
CA GLU A 212 -2.64 13.21 -10.52
C GLU A 212 -1.75 12.00 -10.21
N PHE A 213 -0.83 12.12 -9.26
CA PHE A 213 0.00 11.00 -8.81
C PHE A 213 -0.85 9.88 -8.22
N ASP A 214 -1.84 10.20 -7.39
CA ASP A 214 -2.76 9.20 -6.82
C ASP A 214 -3.59 8.48 -7.89
N GLN A 215 -4.07 9.22 -8.90
CA GLN A 215 -4.79 8.65 -10.04
C GLN A 215 -3.90 7.71 -10.87
N LEU A 216 -2.66 8.14 -11.15
CA LEU A 216 -1.69 7.34 -11.89
C LEU A 216 -1.26 6.08 -11.12
N VAL A 217 -1.09 6.17 -9.80
CA VAL A 217 -0.86 4.99 -8.95
C VAL A 217 -2.03 4.02 -9.05
N GLY A 218 -3.27 4.51 -9.03
CA GLY A 218 -4.46 3.67 -9.24
C GLY A 218 -4.44 2.96 -10.60
N ARG A 219 -4.03 3.67 -11.65
CA ARG A 219 -3.87 3.10 -13.00
C ARG A 219 -2.78 2.04 -13.06
N LEU A 220 -1.60 2.31 -12.51
CA LEU A 220 -0.48 1.37 -12.44
C LEU A 220 -0.91 0.07 -11.74
N ILE A 221 -1.57 0.17 -10.58
CA ILE A 221 -2.07 -1.00 -9.85
C ILE A 221 -3.03 -1.83 -10.72
N SER A 222 -3.91 -1.19 -11.48
CA SER A 222 -4.81 -1.88 -12.40
C SER A 222 -4.04 -2.55 -13.54
N GLN A 223 -3.05 -1.87 -14.12
CA GLN A 223 -2.23 -2.39 -15.23
C GLN A 223 -1.40 -3.59 -14.80
N SER A 224 -0.72 -3.53 -13.65
CA SER A 224 0.09 -4.65 -13.16
C SER A 224 -0.77 -5.89 -12.85
N HIS A 225 -2.01 -5.72 -12.35
CA HIS A 225 -2.94 -6.85 -12.20
C HIS A 225 -3.39 -7.43 -13.55
N GLN A 226 -3.65 -6.57 -14.54
CA GLN A 226 -4.03 -7.01 -15.88
C GLN A 226 -2.88 -7.73 -16.59
N HIS A 227 -1.64 -7.26 -16.39
CA HIS A 227 -0.42 -7.90 -16.86
C HIS A 227 -0.32 -9.32 -16.30
N ALA A 228 -0.35 -9.47 -14.96
CA ALA A 228 -0.25 -10.78 -14.32
C ALA A 228 -1.36 -11.74 -14.77
N ALA A 229 -2.62 -11.27 -14.83
CA ALA A 229 -3.74 -12.09 -15.29
C ALA A 229 -3.62 -12.53 -16.76
N TYR A 230 -3.09 -11.67 -17.62
CA TYR A 230 -2.82 -11.99 -19.03
C TYR A 230 -1.79 -13.12 -19.14
N GLN A 231 -0.72 -13.02 -18.36
CA GLN A 231 0.33 -14.03 -18.33
C GLN A 231 -0.11 -15.34 -17.67
N ASP A 232 -0.89 -15.29 -16.58
CA ASP A 232 -1.40 -16.48 -15.92
C ASP A 232 -2.23 -17.34 -16.89
N HIS A 233 -3.03 -16.70 -17.75
CA HIS A 233 -3.75 -17.41 -18.79
C HIS A 233 -2.80 -18.02 -19.83
N LEU A 234 -1.80 -17.26 -20.30
CA LEU A 234 -0.77 -17.77 -21.21
C LEU A 234 0.01 -18.94 -20.62
N PHE A 235 0.33 -18.92 -19.33
CA PHE A 235 1.07 -19.99 -18.65
C PHE A 235 0.30 -21.31 -18.70
N LEU A 236 -1.03 -21.28 -18.66
CA LEU A 236 -1.85 -22.49 -18.85
C LEU A 236 -1.70 -23.05 -20.26
N GLU A 237 -1.66 -22.20 -21.29
CA GLU A 237 -1.46 -22.63 -22.67
C GLU A 237 -0.03 -23.16 -22.90
N LEU A 238 0.98 -22.49 -22.35
CA LEU A 238 2.37 -22.96 -22.44
C LEU A 238 2.55 -24.35 -21.80
N ARG A 239 1.93 -24.60 -20.64
CA ARG A 239 2.00 -25.92 -19.97
C ARG A 239 1.31 -27.05 -20.75
N ARG A 240 0.45 -26.73 -21.73
CA ARG A 240 -0.18 -27.72 -22.62
C ARG A 240 0.70 -28.07 -23.81
N VAL A 241 1.58 -27.17 -24.23
CA VAL A 241 2.35 -27.29 -25.47
C VAL A 241 3.82 -27.60 -25.20
N MET A 242 4.43 -26.96 -24.20
CA MET A 242 5.82 -27.18 -23.81
C MET A 242 5.92 -28.31 -22.77
N SER A 243 6.92 -29.15 -22.93
CA SER A 243 7.30 -30.16 -21.94
C SER A 243 7.84 -29.53 -20.66
N ALA A 244 7.87 -30.30 -19.57
CA ALA A 244 8.46 -29.86 -18.31
C ALA A 244 9.94 -29.50 -18.45
N GLU A 245 10.69 -30.22 -19.29
CA GLU A 245 12.12 -29.98 -19.53
C GLU A 245 12.38 -28.68 -20.30
N GLU A 246 11.55 -28.37 -21.30
CA GLU A 246 11.63 -27.10 -22.04
C GLU A 246 11.29 -25.91 -21.13
N LEU A 247 10.26 -26.05 -20.29
CA LEU A 247 9.91 -25.02 -19.31
C LEU A 247 11.02 -24.84 -18.26
N GLU A 248 11.64 -25.93 -17.79
CA GLU A 248 12.76 -25.87 -16.85
C GLU A 248 13.97 -25.17 -17.46
N SER A 249 14.34 -25.54 -18.69
CA SER A 249 15.46 -24.92 -19.42
C SER A 249 15.25 -23.41 -19.61
N LEU A 250 14.02 -23.00 -19.98
CA LEU A 250 13.69 -21.58 -20.08
C LEU A 250 13.76 -20.91 -18.69
N GLY A 251 13.27 -21.58 -17.64
CA GLY A 251 13.35 -21.10 -16.27
C GLY A 251 14.80 -20.86 -15.81
N GLU A 252 15.72 -21.75 -16.16
CA GLU A 252 17.15 -21.60 -15.86
C GLU A 252 17.73 -20.33 -16.49
N VAL A 253 17.42 -20.06 -17.76
CA VAL A 253 17.84 -18.83 -18.46
C VAL A 253 17.32 -17.60 -17.71
N LEU A 254 16.02 -17.57 -17.37
CA LEU A 254 15.42 -16.43 -16.67
C LEU A 254 16.09 -16.19 -15.30
N ARG A 255 16.37 -17.25 -14.53
CA ARG A 255 17.05 -17.15 -13.23
C ARG A 255 18.48 -16.63 -13.36
N GLN A 256 19.25 -17.12 -14.34
CA GLN A 256 20.63 -16.70 -14.54
C GLN A 256 20.72 -15.20 -14.84
N VAL A 257 19.87 -14.70 -15.75
CA VAL A 257 19.84 -13.28 -16.12
C VAL A 257 19.38 -12.43 -14.94
N THR A 258 18.37 -12.89 -14.20
CA THR A 258 17.93 -12.24 -12.96
C THR A 258 19.09 -12.15 -11.96
N ASN A 259 19.82 -13.22 -11.68
CA ASN A 259 20.89 -13.18 -10.67
C ASN A 259 22.08 -12.28 -11.07
N GLN A 260 22.38 -12.19 -12.36
CA GLN A 260 23.45 -11.30 -12.88
C GLN A 260 23.08 -9.82 -12.74
N ASP A 261 21.84 -9.47 -12.99
CA ASP A 261 21.36 -8.08 -12.96
C ASP A 261 21.17 -7.57 -11.51
N SER A 262 21.00 -8.47 -10.53
CA SER A 262 21.05 -8.12 -9.09
C SER A 262 22.46 -7.86 -8.55
N SER A 263 23.51 -8.21 -9.30
CA SER A 263 24.90 -8.13 -8.86
C SER A 263 25.65 -6.90 -9.42
N ARG A 264 24.98 -6.08 -10.22
CA ARG A 264 25.49 -4.83 -10.81
C ARG A 264 24.90 -3.62 -10.08
#